data_AF-A0A382V1B4-F1
#
_entry.id   AF-A0A382V1B4-F1
#
_cell.length_a   1.000
_cell.length_b   1.000
_cell.length_c   1.000
_cell.angle_alpha   90.00
_cell.angle_beta   90.00
_cell.angle_gamma   90.00
#
_symmetry.space_group_name_H-M   'P 1'
#
loop_
_entity.id
_entity.type
_entity.pdbx_description
1 polymer ?
#
loop_
_entity_poly.entity_id
_entity_poly.type
_entity_poly.pdbx_seq_one_letter_code
_entity_poly.pdbx_strand_id
1 'polypeptide(L)'
;RDVFEEGDAWFNTGDLIKTVDVGFALGKEHYQFIDRVGDTFRWRSENVSTNEVGEILNGYKDVNMSNVYGVQVPGCEGRAGMVAFSLEDAENFNWQEFSEYVENNLPKYARPVFIRIIQEMDTTGTFKLKKNELREEAFDLNTVNDKVYCLKPSSTTYEVLDHDWLQKINTQQAGY
;
A
#
# COMPACT_ATOMS: atom_id res chain seq x y z
N ARG A 1 -2.52 8.82 31.86
CA ARG A 1 -1.88 9.11 33.16
C ARG A 1 -2.11 7.91 34.06
N ASP A 2 -1.32 7.77 35.11
CA ASP A 2 -1.46 6.73 36.15
C ASP A 2 -1.41 5.30 35.56
N VAL A 3 -0.43 5.03 34.70
CA VAL A 3 -0.28 3.78 33.96
C VAL A 3 0.46 2.73 34.78
N PHE A 4 1.61 3.09 35.32
CA PHE A 4 2.42 2.22 36.19
C PHE A 4 2.44 2.76 37.62
N GLU A 5 2.54 4.08 37.77
CA GLU A 5 2.58 4.76 39.06
C GLU A 5 1.69 6.02 39.07
N GLU A 6 1.17 6.37 40.25
CA GLU A 6 0.33 7.56 40.43
C GLU A 6 1.10 8.85 40.07
N GLY A 7 0.51 9.68 39.21
CA GLY A 7 1.08 10.91 38.69
C GLY A 7 1.84 10.75 37.37
N ASP A 8 2.13 9.51 36.93
CA ASP A 8 2.82 9.28 35.67
C ASP A 8 1.95 9.65 34.45
N ALA A 9 2.59 9.81 33.30
CA ALA A 9 1.92 10.03 32.03
C ALA A 9 2.68 9.32 30.92
N TRP A 10 1.94 8.89 29.91
CA TRP A 10 2.49 8.26 28.72
C TRP A 10 2.06 9.02 27.48
N PHE A 11 2.86 8.89 26.44
CA PHE A 11 2.59 9.44 25.12
C PHE A 11 2.42 8.30 24.13
N ASN A 12 1.27 8.24 23.46
CA ASN A 12 1.06 7.27 22.40
C ASN A 12 1.72 7.78 21.11
N THR A 13 2.89 7.25 20.79
CA THR A 13 3.56 7.56 19.51
C THR A 13 2.81 6.96 18.32
N GLY A 14 2.05 5.89 18.56
CA GLY A 14 1.47 5.06 17.50
C GLY A 14 2.48 4.13 16.84
N ASP A 15 3.76 4.13 17.22
CA ASP A 15 4.77 3.30 16.55
C ASP A 15 4.79 1.87 17.11
N LEU A 16 4.81 0.88 16.23
CA LEU A 16 5.02 -0.53 16.52
C LEU A 16 6.54 -0.80 16.50
N ILE A 17 7.04 -1.37 17.58
CA ILE A 17 8.46 -1.71 17.77
C ILE A 17 8.59 -3.19 18.13
N LYS A 18 9.65 -3.84 17.65
CA LYS A 18 10.03 -5.19 18.11
C LYS A 18 11.42 -5.17 18.72
N THR A 19 11.63 -6.00 19.73
CA THR A 19 12.98 -6.25 20.25
C THR A 19 13.75 -7.14 19.27
N VAL A 20 15.01 -6.79 19.02
CA VAL A 20 15.90 -7.55 18.12
C VAL A 20 17.19 -7.93 18.85
N ASP A 21 17.65 -9.15 18.62
CA ASP A 21 18.98 -9.58 19.04
C ASP A 21 19.99 -9.17 17.96
N VAL A 22 20.85 -8.21 18.28
CA VAL A 22 21.92 -7.74 17.40
C VAL A 22 23.29 -8.33 17.75
N GLY A 23 23.33 -9.35 18.62
CA GLY A 23 24.57 -9.99 19.07
C GLY A 23 25.29 -9.18 20.16
N PHE A 24 26.52 -8.73 19.90
CA PHE A 24 27.30 -7.99 20.92
C PHE A 24 26.76 -6.57 21.11
N ALA A 25 25.81 -6.44 22.03
CA ALA A 25 25.06 -5.21 22.29
C ALA A 25 25.43 -4.53 23.62
N LEU A 26 26.64 -4.70 24.16
CA LEU A 26 27.03 -4.16 25.49
C LEU A 26 25.97 -4.38 26.59
N GLY A 27 25.20 -5.47 26.51
CA GLY A 27 24.11 -5.81 27.43
C GLY A 27 22.84 -4.94 27.33
N LYS A 28 22.64 -4.18 26.24
CA LYS A 28 21.45 -3.37 26.01
C LYS A 28 20.46 -4.07 25.08
N GLU A 29 19.18 -3.93 25.36
CA GLU A 29 18.13 -4.31 24.42
C GLU A 29 18.07 -3.34 23.24
N HIS A 30 17.87 -3.88 22.05
CA HIS A 30 17.71 -3.10 20.83
C HIS A 30 16.27 -3.24 20.33
N TYR A 31 15.72 -2.11 19.89
CA TYR A 31 14.37 -2.02 19.36
C TYR A 31 14.45 -1.62 17.89
N GLN A 32 13.74 -2.35 17.03
CA GLN A 32 13.58 -2.03 15.63
C GLN A 32 12.17 -1.46 15.41
N PHE A 33 12.09 -0.32 14.72
CA PHE A 33 10.82 0.21 14.22
C PHE A 33 10.23 -0.76 13.20
N ILE A 34 8.96 -1.11 13.38
CA ILE A 34 8.23 -2.01 12.49
C ILE A 34 7.28 -1.21 11.62
N ASP A 35 6.37 -0.46 12.22
CA ASP A 35 5.39 0.34 11.49
C ASP A 35 4.73 1.37 12.40
N ARG A 36 3.74 2.12 11.90
CA ARG A 36 2.85 2.95 12.71
C ARG A 36 1.41 2.42 12.67
N VAL A 37 0.76 2.41 13.83
CA VAL A 37 -0.68 2.17 14.00
C VAL A 37 -1.43 3.20 13.15
N GLY A 38 -1.97 2.74 12.01
CA GLY A 38 -2.65 3.57 11.01
C GLY A 38 -2.02 3.50 9.60
N ASP A 39 -0.77 3.06 9.49
CA ASP A 39 -0.07 2.78 8.23
C ASP A 39 -0.18 1.29 7.81
N THR A 40 -1.10 0.56 8.43
CA THR A 40 -1.48 -0.81 8.03
C THR A 40 -2.92 -0.85 7.53
N PHE A 41 -3.23 -1.86 6.71
CA PHE A 41 -4.60 -2.23 6.39
C PHE A 41 -4.77 -3.74 6.49
N ARG A 42 -6.02 -4.20 6.66
CA ARG A 42 -6.33 -5.62 6.76
C ARG A 42 -7.00 -6.09 5.48
N TRP A 43 -6.44 -7.12 4.83
CA TRP A 43 -6.98 -7.71 3.61
C TRP A 43 -7.14 -9.21 3.75
N ARG A 44 -8.36 -9.72 3.54
CA ARG A 44 -8.66 -11.17 3.63
C ARG A 44 -8.09 -11.84 4.88
N SER A 45 -8.31 -11.20 6.03
CA SER A 45 -7.82 -11.60 7.34
C SER A 45 -6.32 -11.44 7.66
N GLU A 46 -5.53 -10.88 6.75
CA GLU A 46 -4.10 -10.62 6.96
C GLU A 46 -3.84 -9.13 7.18
N ASN A 47 -2.86 -8.80 8.01
CA ASN A 47 -2.38 -7.42 8.16
C ASN A 47 -1.32 -7.13 7.11
N VAL A 48 -1.44 -6.00 6.43
CA VAL A 48 -0.51 -5.53 5.40
C VAL A 48 0.09 -4.21 5.83
N SER A 49 1.42 -4.15 5.91
CA SER A 49 2.16 -2.91 6.13
C SER A 49 2.24 -2.11 4.84
N THR A 50 1.80 -0.84 4.87
CA THR A 50 1.95 0.03 3.68
C THR A 50 3.40 0.40 3.43
N ASN A 51 4.21 0.48 4.49
CA ASN A 51 5.63 0.80 4.41
C ASN A 51 6.43 -0.36 3.81
N GLU A 52 6.26 -1.59 4.29
CA GLU A 52 6.98 -2.76 3.74
C GLU A 52 6.66 -2.97 2.26
N VAL A 53 5.38 -2.90 1.88
CA VAL A 53 4.98 -3.00 0.48
C VAL A 53 5.58 -1.85 -0.33
N GLY A 54 5.53 -0.62 0.19
CA GLY A 54 6.10 0.54 -0.50
C GLY A 54 7.62 0.43 -0.72
N GLU A 55 8.37 -0.01 0.30
CA GLU A 55 9.82 -0.22 0.21
C GLU A 55 10.19 -1.25 -0.84
N ILE A 56 9.48 -2.38 -0.88
CA ILE A 56 9.69 -3.41 -1.90
C ILE A 56 9.38 -2.85 -3.29
N LEU A 57 8.25 -2.16 -3.47
CA LEU A 57 7.88 -1.59 -4.77
C LEU A 57 8.87 -0.53 -5.25
N ASN A 58 9.41 0.29 -4.35
CA ASN A 58 10.45 1.30 -4.64
C ASN A 58 11.79 0.66 -5.03
N GLY A 59 11.98 -0.63 -4.80
CA GLY A 59 13.14 -1.38 -5.27
C GLY A 59 13.08 -1.78 -6.75
N TYR A 60 11.93 -1.62 -7.42
CA TYR A 60 11.80 -1.88 -8.85
C TYR A 60 12.35 -0.72 -9.68
N LYS A 61 13.20 -1.04 -10.67
CA LYS A 61 14.00 -0.09 -11.46
C LYS A 61 13.25 1.12 -12.04
N ASP A 62 11.98 0.94 -12.42
CA ASP A 62 11.20 1.98 -13.11
C ASP A 62 10.16 2.65 -12.19
N VAL A 63 10.08 2.26 -10.90
CA VAL A 63 9.19 2.88 -9.90
C VAL A 63 9.97 3.94 -9.14
N ASN A 64 9.47 5.19 -9.15
CA ASN A 64 10.15 6.30 -8.48
C ASN A 64 9.87 6.34 -6.96
N MET A 65 8.66 6.74 -6.56
CA MET A 65 8.22 6.68 -5.17
C MET A 65 6.77 6.23 -5.10
N SER A 66 6.53 5.17 -4.34
CA SER A 66 5.24 4.54 -4.15
C SER A 66 4.55 5.02 -2.88
N ASN A 67 3.24 5.19 -2.98
CA ASN A 67 2.35 5.48 -1.87
C ASN A 67 1.29 4.38 -1.79
N VAL A 68 1.42 3.53 -0.77
CA VAL A 68 0.55 2.36 -0.56
C VAL A 68 -0.54 2.68 0.46
N TYR A 69 -1.76 2.23 0.17
CA TYR A 69 -2.91 2.42 1.05
C TYR A 69 -3.98 1.36 0.79
N GLY A 70 -4.84 1.14 1.78
CA GLY A 70 -5.97 0.21 1.65
C GLY A 70 -7.24 0.91 1.15
N VAL A 71 -7.87 0.36 0.11
CA VAL A 71 -9.15 0.81 -0.47
C VAL A 71 -10.25 -0.21 -0.26
N GLN A 72 -11.50 0.25 -0.13
CA GLN A 72 -12.63 -0.65 0.04
C GLN A 72 -13.05 -1.24 -1.32
N VAL A 73 -13.25 -2.56 -1.36
CA VAL A 73 -13.79 -3.25 -2.53
C VAL A 73 -15.17 -3.80 -2.16
N PRO A 74 -16.24 -3.44 -2.89
CA PRO A 74 -17.57 -3.96 -2.62
C PRO A 74 -17.61 -5.49 -2.60
N GLY A 75 -18.23 -6.07 -1.57
CA GLY A 75 -18.36 -7.53 -1.41
C GLY A 75 -17.15 -8.22 -0.76
N CYS A 76 -16.06 -7.51 -0.47
CA CYS A 76 -14.86 -8.08 0.16
C CYS A 76 -14.71 -7.65 1.62
N GLU A 77 -14.14 -8.53 2.46
CA GLU A 77 -13.78 -8.19 3.84
C GLU A 77 -12.44 -7.45 3.89
N GLY A 78 -12.42 -6.32 4.60
CA GLY A 78 -11.22 -5.50 4.78
C GLY A 78 -11.01 -4.49 3.66
N ARG A 79 -9.74 -4.18 3.38
CA ARG A 79 -9.31 -3.21 2.37
C ARG A 79 -8.28 -3.86 1.45
N ALA A 80 -8.50 -3.78 0.15
CA ALA A 80 -7.54 -4.24 -0.84
C ALA A 80 -6.35 -3.28 -0.91
N GLY A 81 -5.16 -3.81 -1.17
CA GLY A 81 -3.99 -2.97 -1.39
C GLY A 81 -4.13 -2.16 -2.67
N MET A 82 -3.84 -0.86 -2.58
CA MET A 82 -3.69 0.04 -3.71
C MET A 82 -2.36 0.77 -3.58
N VAL A 83 -1.71 1.01 -4.70
CA VAL A 83 -0.48 1.80 -4.75
C VAL A 83 -0.59 2.88 -5.82
N ALA A 84 -0.10 4.08 -5.50
CA ALA A 84 0.11 5.14 -6.48
C ALA A 84 1.62 5.44 -6.63
N PHE A 85 2.12 5.50 -7.85
CA PHE A 85 3.50 5.91 -8.15
C PHE A 85 3.59 6.56 -9.54
N SER A 86 4.66 7.31 -9.78
CA SER A 86 4.97 7.87 -11.10
C SER A 86 5.95 6.96 -11.85
N LEU A 87 5.83 6.94 -13.17
CA LEU A 87 6.74 6.26 -14.10
C LEU A 87 7.44 7.30 -14.97
N GLU A 88 8.71 7.11 -15.27
CA GLU A 88 9.43 7.96 -16.23
C GLU A 88 8.89 7.77 -17.66
N ASP A 89 8.60 6.51 -18.03
CA ASP A 89 8.01 6.15 -19.31
C ASP A 89 6.88 5.14 -19.09
N ALA A 90 5.66 5.65 -18.99
CA ALA A 90 4.47 4.82 -18.79
C ALA A 90 4.09 4.01 -20.04
N GLU A 91 4.59 4.36 -21.23
CA GLU A 91 4.27 3.65 -22.48
C GLU A 91 5.14 2.41 -22.66
N ASN A 92 6.41 2.49 -22.24
CA ASN A 92 7.37 1.38 -22.34
C ASN A 92 7.51 0.56 -21.04
N PHE A 93 6.69 0.83 -20.02
CA PHE A 93 6.72 0.08 -18.77
C PHE A 93 6.34 -1.39 -18.96
N ASN A 94 7.23 -2.30 -18.56
CA ASN A 94 7.02 -3.72 -18.69
C ASN A 94 6.16 -4.27 -17.54
N TRP A 95 4.85 -4.27 -17.73
CA TRP A 95 3.88 -4.77 -16.74
C TRP A 95 4.07 -6.24 -16.37
N GLN A 96 4.56 -7.07 -17.30
CA GLN A 96 4.83 -8.48 -17.03
C GLN A 96 5.99 -8.63 -16.03
N GLU A 97 7.12 -7.98 -16.31
CA GLU A 97 8.30 -8.00 -15.43
C GLU A 97 8.00 -7.40 -14.06
N PHE A 98 7.24 -6.30 -14.00
CA PHE A 98 6.82 -5.72 -12.74
C PHE A 98 5.90 -6.65 -11.94
N SER A 99 4.95 -7.34 -12.59
CA SER A 99 4.06 -8.28 -11.92
C SER A 99 4.82 -9.47 -11.35
N GLU A 100 5.81 -9.99 -12.07
CA GLU A 100 6.72 -11.04 -11.61
C GLU A 100 7.59 -10.57 -10.44
N TYR A 101 8.09 -9.34 -10.49
CA TYR A 101 8.83 -8.74 -9.37
C TYR A 101 7.95 -8.67 -8.10
N VAL A 102 6.71 -8.20 -8.22
CA VAL A 102 5.76 -8.15 -7.11
C VAL A 102 5.47 -9.56 -6.59
N GLU A 103 5.25 -10.52 -7.48
CA GLU A 103 4.97 -11.90 -7.10
C GLU A 103 6.11 -12.55 -6.32
N ASN A 104 7.36 -12.32 -6.74
CA ASN A 104 8.55 -12.91 -6.14
C ASN A 104 8.93 -12.28 -4.80
N ASN A 105 8.55 -11.02 -4.56
CA ASN A 105 8.95 -10.28 -3.37
C ASN A 105 7.81 -10.08 -2.35
N LEU A 106 6.55 -10.22 -2.75
CA LEU A 106 5.39 -10.03 -1.86
C LEU A 106 4.50 -11.27 -1.76
N PRO A 107 4.07 -11.65 -0.54
CA PRO A 107 3.08 -12.70 -0.37
C PRO A 107 1.74 -12.28 -0.98
N LYS A 108 0.94 -13.24 -1.44
CA LYS A 108 -0.30 -13.01 -2.21
C LYS A 108 -1.26 -11.99 -1.58
N TYR A 109 -1.38 -11.95 -0.26
CA TYR A 109 -2.27 -11.03 0.46
C TYR A 109 -1.75 -9.58 0.51
N ALA A 110 -0.44 -9.35 0.37
CA ALA A 110 0.19 -8.04 0.43
C ALA A 110 0.39 -7.40 -0.96
N ARG A 111 0.23 -8.19 -2.03
CA ARG A 111 0.31 -7.70 -3.42
C ARG A 111 -0.81 -6.66 -3.64
N PRO A 112 -0.48 -5.44 -4.12
CA PRO A 112 -1.51 -4.48 -4.49
C PRO A 112 -2.49 -5.08 -5.50
N VAL A 113 -3.78 -4.87 -5.29
CA VAL A 113 -4.82 -5.23 -6.25
C VAL A 113 -4.97 -4.14 -7.30
N PHE A 114 -4.74 -2.88 -6.92
CA PHE A 114 -4.86 -1.72 -7.79
C PHE A 114 -3.57 -0.90 -7.84
N ILE A 115 -3.26 -0.35 -9.01
CA ILE A 115 -2.12 0.53 -9.24
C ILE A 115 -2.63 1.79 -9.95
N ARG A 116 -2.23 2.96 -9.48
CA ARG A 116 -2.54 4.24 -10.11
C ARG A 116 -1.25 4.92 -10.54
N ILE A 117 -1.15 5.24 -11.83
CA ILE A 117 0.00 5.96 -12.39
C ILE A 117 -0.28 7.46 -12.34
N ILE A 118 0.46 8.17 -11.49
CA ILE A 118 0.34 9.62 -11.31
C ILE A 118 1.44 10.33 -12.11
N GLN A 119 1.10 11.40 -12.85
CA GLN A 119 2.06 12.10 -13.71
C GLN A 119 3.05 12.98 -12.94
N GLU A 120 2.61 13.64 -11.88
CA GLU A 120 3.48 14.35 -10.95
C GLU A 120 2.99 14.13 -9.52
N MET A 121 3.89 13.68 -8.65
CA MET A 121 3.69 13.86 -7.21
C MET A 121 3.77 15.35 -6.94
N ASP A 122 2.64 16.09 -7.00
CA ASP A 122 2.65 17.52 -6.62
C ASP A 122 3.34 17.63 -5.27
N THR A 123 4.53 18.20 -5.31
CA THR A 123 5.38 18.44 -4.15
C THR A 123 4.95 19.78 -3.55
N THR A 124 3.69 19.89 -3.14
CA THR A 124 3.23 21.05 -2.37
C THR A 124 3.66 20.88 -0.92
N GLY A 125 4.92 21.22 -0.63
CA GLY A 125 5.46 21.66 0.66
C GLY A 125 5.34 20.77 1.90
N THR A 126 4.51 19.73 1.92
CA THR A 126 4.26 18.92 3.13
C THR A 126 3.96 17.44 2.90
N PHE A 127 3.78 16.92 1.67
CA PHE A 127 3.44 15.50 1.37
C PHE A 127 2.24 14.90 2.14
N LYS A 128 1.62 15.63 3.08
CA LYS A 128 0.72 15.13 4.13
C LYS A 128 -0.77 15.26 3.80
N LEU A 129 -1.13 15.91 2.69
CA LEU A 129 -2.52 16.16 2.33
C LEU A 129 -3.06 15.23 1.21
N LYS A 130 -2.21 14.65 0.36
CA LYS A 130 -2.67 13.79 -0.75
C LYS A 130 -3.09 12.36 -0.37
N LYS A 131 -2.61 11.78 0.74
CA LYS A 131 -2.93 10.37 1.09
C LYS A 131 -4.42 10.16 1.40
N ASN A 132 -5.10 11.18 1.93
CA ASN A 132 -6.55 11.10 2.18
C ASN A 132 -7.35 11.19 0.89
N GLU A 133 -7.05 12.16 0.02
CA GLU A 133 -7.69 12.32 -1.29
C GLU A 133 -7.50 11.06 -2.15
N LEU A 134 -6.28 10.53 -2.25
CA LEU A 134 -6.00 9.28 -2.98
C LEU A 134 -6.81 8.09 -2.44
N ARG A 135 -7.00 8.02 -1.13
CA ARG A 135 -7.77 6.95 -0.48
C ARG A 135 -9.28 7.11 -0.71
N GLU A 136 -9.78 8.34 -0.79
CA GLU A 136 -11.18 8.65 -1.06
C GLU A 136 -11.53 8.43 -2.53
N GLU A 137 -10.68 8.87 -3.46
CA GLU A 137 -10.84 8.66 -4.90
C GLU A 137 -10.70 7.18 -5.29
N ALA A 138 -9.81 6.46 -4.59
CA ALA A 138 -9.54 5.03 -4.81
C ALA A 138 -9.31 4.71 -6.31
N PHE A 139 -9.96 3.66 -6.81
CA PHE A 139 -9.86 3.18 -8.20
C PHE A 139 -11.06 3.61 -9.06
N ASP A 140 -11.83 4.61 -8.64
CA ASP A 140 -13.01 5.05 -9.40
C ASP A 140 -12.63 5.94 -10.59
N LEU A 141 -12.74 5.35 -11.79
CA LEU A 141 -12.44 5.98 -13.07
C LEU A 141 -13.32 7.19 -13.40
N ASN A 142 -14.44 7.40 -12.70
CA ASN A 142 -15.29 8.59 -12.90
C ASN A 142 -14.76 9.82 -12.15
N THR A 143 -13.91 9.59 -11.14
CA THR A 143 -13.34 10.63 -10.28
C THR A 143 -11.89 10.93 -10.65
N VAL A 144 -11.15 9.92 -11.10
CA VAL A 144 -9.71 10.04 -11.39
C VAL A 144 -9.46 10.15 -12.88
N ASN A 145 -8.55 11.05 -13.27
CA ASN A 145 -8.06 11.17 -14.66
C ASN A 145 -6.80 10.32 -14.93
N ASP A 146 -6.20 9.78 -13.87
CA ASP A 146 -5.00 8.96 -13.94
C ASP A 146 -5.29 7.58 -14.49
N LYS A 147 -4.28 6.94 -15.10
CA LYS A 147 -4.39 5.54 -15.52
C LYS A 147 -4.39 4.64 -14.30
N VAL A 148 -5.45 3.84 -14.16
CA VAL A 148 -5.57 2.81 -13.13
C VAL A 148 -5.41 1.43 -13.76
N TYR A 149 -4.66 0.57 -13.08
CA TYR A 149 -4.44 -0.82 -13.42
C TYR A 149 -4.94 -1.70 -12.27
N CYS A 150 -5.32 -2.93 -12.57
CA CYS A 150 -5.77 -3.89 -11.60
C CYS A 150 -5.18 -5.28 -11.87
N LEU A 151 -4.94 -6.03 -10.79
CA LEU A 151 -4.66 -7.46 -10.87
C LEU A 151 -6.00 -8.19 -10.77
N LYS A 152 -6.43 -8.87 -11.83
CA LYS A 152 -7.69 -9.65 -11.81
C LYS A 152 -7.47 -10.98 -11.07
N PRO A 153 -8.49 -11.59 -10.44
CA PRO A 153 -8.32 -12.78 -9.59
C PRO A 153 -7.63 -13.99 -10.27
N SER A 154 -7.76 -14.12 -11.59
CA SER A 154 -7.15 -15.18 -12.40
C SER A 154 -5.98 -14.70 -13.28
N SER A 155 -5.58 -13.43 -13.16
CA SER A 155 -4.47 -12.86 -13.92
C SER A 155 -3.19 -12.87 -13.09
N THR A 156 -2.06 -13.05 -13.76
CA THR A 156 -0.72 -12.92 -13.17
C THR A 156 -0.13 -11.54 -13.43
N THR A 157 -0.81 -10.72 -14.23
CA THR A 157 -0.27 -9.48 -14.76
C THR A 157 -1.25 -8.33 -14.53
N TYR A 158 -0.73 -7.15 -14.17
CA TYR A 158 -1.56 -5.97 -14.05
C TYR A 158 -2.07 -5.52 -15.42
N GLU A 159 -3.37 -5.26 -15.49
CA GLU A 159 -4.07 -4.84 -16.71
C GLU A 159 -4.77 -3.51 -16.46
N VAL A 160 -4.95 -2.70 -17.51
CA VAL A 160 -5.71 -1.44 -17.39
C VAL A 160 -7.11 -1.73 -16.87
N LEU A 161 -7.53 -0.97 -15.85
CA LEU A 161 -8.89 -1.02 -15.33
C LEU A 161 -9.79 -0.28 -16.33
N ASP A 162 -10.71 -1.01 -16.95
CA ASP A 162 -11.74 -0.45 -17.83
C ASP A 162 -13.07 -0.29 -17.09
N HIS A 163 -14.00 0.46 -17.70
CA HIS A 163 -15.32 0.69 -17.11
C HIS A 163 -16.15 -0.60 -16.97
N ASP A 164 -15.96 -1.58 -17.85
CA ASP A 164 -16.66 -2.86 -17.80
C ASP A 164 -16.27 -3.67 -16.55
N TRP A 165 -14.96 -3.73 -16.25
CA TRP A 165 -14.45 -4.39 -15.06
C TRP A 165 -14.78 -3.58 -13.79
N LEU A 166 -14.68 -2.25 -13.83
CA LEU A 166 -15.12 -1.38 -12.73
C LEU A 166 -16.60 -1.64 -12.38
N GLN A 167 -17.47 -1.80 -13.38
CA GLN A 167 -18.88 -2.13 -13.16
C GLN A 167 -19.02 -3.51 -12.48
N LYS A 168 -18.24 -4.52 -12.89
CA LYS A 168 -18.23 -5.83 -12.22
C LYS A 168 -17.75 -5.74 -10.77
N ILE A 169 -16.77 -4.90 -10.47
CA ILE A 169 -16.32 -4.64 -9.09
C ILE A 169 -17.46 -4.02 -8.28
N ASN A 170 -18.06 -2.94 -8.80
CA ASN A 170 -19.13 -2.21 -8.10
C ASN A 170 -20.40 -3.04 -7.87
N THR A 171 -20.66 -4.01 -8.76
CA THR A 171 -21.78 -4.96 -8.65
C THR A 171 -21.43 -6.25 -7.91
N GLN A 172 -20.22 -6.36 -7.32
CA GLN A 172 -19.74 -7.52 -6.55
C GLN A 172 -19.61 -8.81 -7.38
N GLN A 173 -19.39 -8.69 -8.68
CA GLN A 173 -19.24 -9.80 -9.63
C GLN A 173 -17.78 -10.05 -10.06
N ALA A 174 -16.84 -9.23 -9.60
CA ALA A 174 -15.44 -9.32 -9.98
C ALA A 174 -14.69 -10.51 -9.35
N GLY A 175 -15.21 -11.12 -8.27
CA GLY A 175 -14.60 -12.30 -7.63
C GLY A 175 -13.35 -12.01 -6.79
N TYR A 176 -13.22 -10.78 -6.28
CA TYR A 176 -12.16 -10.35 -5.37
C TYR A 176 -12.35 -10.81 -3.92
#